data_AF-A0A6N4WU69-F1
#
_entry.id   AF-A0A6N4WU69-F1
#
_cell.length_a   1.000
_cell.length_b   1.000
_cell.length_c   1.000
_cell.angle_alpha   90.00
_cell.angle_beta   90.00
_cell.angle_gamma   90.00
#
_symmetry.space_group_name_H-M   'P 1'
#
loop_
_entity.id
_entity.type
_entity.pdbx_description
1 polymer ?
#
loop_
_entity_poly.entity_id
_entity_poly.type
_entity_poly.pdbx_seq_one_letter_code
_entity_poly.pdbx_strand_id
1 'polypeptide(L)'
;MRQKTALSTSAKNDSQKPFAARAWIVTGIACASLTSATYAELTYPIVDTNQGLTYDNIQRMRPPAKEEAFYGQDAQYTGNLPSYTDNRDGTITDNVTGLTWARDLSTSDHSWSDAATYCEDLELGGYDDWRLPTVKELWSIRNFSQGWPWVDTHYFKLVGNGSDKRQHHSWTSNRNLVESEYQNQQIQGDPSFIVNDWTGHIKAMDGNRFVRAVRGNTSYGINDFVDNGDRTITDNATGLMWSQNDNGEAISWEAALAYAEAATTADYDDWRLPNIKELQSIADYSGTFPAMDTTMFQLTQLTNSRDQIDYPFYWSSTSNPIEGSDGAVEIGSVYAWVLAAGYNTDPDGNDLHGAGSVVFVPKSEAYFTERDPEIHRYNYVRLVRGGSVTETPDGDPSCIDPHRIVAFKDGETSRGGPGGGRGPRPDFAAAAEKLGVTENALMIALGSPDQGPPDLAQAAATLGVTEDELIEALEVSEDGKPPKG
;
A
#
# COMPACT_ATOMS: atom_id res chain seq x y z
N MET A 1 40.30 -58.05 -38.90
CA MET A 1 40.85 -59.37 -38.51
C MET A 1 41.21 -59.31 -37.03
N ARG A 2 40.37 -59.92 -36.18
CA ARG A 2 40.61 -60.46 -34.81
C ARG A 2 39.27 -60.47 -34.05
N GLN A 3 38.87 -61.67 -33.63
CA GLN A 3 37.73 -61.98 -32.76
C GLN A 3 38.02 -61.58 -31.29
N LYS A 4 36.96 -61.44 -30.47
CA LYS A 4 36.64 -62.39 -29.39
C LYS A 4 35.26 -62.14 -28.73
N THR A 5 34.64 -63.27 -28.38
CA THR A 5 33.48 -63.69 -27.56
C THR A 5 33.21 -62.85 -26.27
N ALA A 6 32.05 -62.78 -25.61
CA ALA A 6 30.90 -63.70 -25.45
C ALA A 6 29.63 -63.02 -24.82
N LEU A 7 28.43 -63.63 -25.09
CA LEU A 7 27.21 -63.94 -24.28
C LEU A 7 26.79 -63.04 -23.08
N SER A 8 25.52 -62.78 -22.71
CA SER A 8 24.17 -63.36 -22.98
C SER A 8 23.05 -62.34 -22.66
N THR A 9 22.09 -62.04 -23.56
CA THR A 9 20.63 -62.45 -23.64
C THR A 9 19.65 -62.08 -22.52
N SER A 10 18.57 -61.36 -22.89
CA SER A 10 17.15 -61.71 -22.61
C SER A 10 16.18 -60.63 -23.15
N ALA A 11 15.22 -61.01 -24.02
CA ALA A 11 13.97 -60.25 -24.24
C ALA A 11 12.89 -61.02 -25.06
N LYS A 12 11.65 -61.01 -24.52
CA LYS A 12 10.32 -60.88 -25.18
C LYS A 12 9.84 -62.00 -26.14
N ASN A 13 8.55 -62.27 -26.38
CA ASN A 13 7.26 -61.70 -25.98
C ASN A 13 6.16 -62.77 -26.10
N ASP A 14 5.02 -62.53 -25.45
CA ASP A 14 3.94 -63.49 -25.17
C ASP A 14 2.67 -63.24 -26.01
N SER A 15 1.84 -64.26 -26.25
CA SER A 15 0.55 -64.13 -26.97
C SER A 15 -0.58 -65.03 -26.43
N GLN A 16 -1.63 -64.36 -25.92
CA GLN A 16 -3.06 -64.70 -25.85
C GLN A 16 -3.54 -66.15 -25.56
N LYS A 17 -4.41 -66.30 -24.53
CA LYS A 17 -5.73 -67.01 -24.55
C LYS A 17 -6.46 -66.94 -23.18
N PRO A 18 -7.78 -67.27 -23.09
CA PRO A 18 -8.79 -66.42 -22.43
C PRO A 18 -9.13 -66.77 -20.97
N PHE A 19 -9.74 -65.79 -20.30
CA PHE A 19 -10.13 -65.78 -18.88
C PHE A 19 -11.43 -66.55 -18.58
N ALA A 20 -11.38 -67.39 -17.55
CA ALA A 20 -12.55 -67.96 -16.86
C ALA A 20 -12.70 -67.31 -15.47
N ALA A 21 -13.95 -67.05 -15.10
CA ALA A 21 -14.34 -66.33 -13.88
C ALA A 21 -14.02 -67.08 -12.58
N ARG A 22 -13.59 -66.33 -11.56
CA ARG A 22 -13.66 -66.72 -10.14
C ARG A 22 -14.08 -65.52 -9.29
N ALA A 23 -15.06 -65.76 -8.43
CA ALA A 23 -15.63 -64.81 -7.48
C ALA A 23 -14.60 -64.43 -6.39
N TRP A 24 -14.58 -63.15 -6.01
CA TRP A 24 -13.80 -62.62 -4.90
C TRP A 24 -14.73 -62.25 -3.75
N ILE A 25 -14.33 -62.65 -2.54
CA ILE A 25 -14.90 -62.24 -1.26
C ILE A 25 -14.58 -60.76 -1.07
N VAL A 26 -15.61 -59.92 -0.93
CA VAL A 26 -15.46 -58.49 -0.63
C VAL A 26 -15.32 -58.34 0.89
N THR A 27 -14.10 -58.11 1.36
CA THR A 27 -13.85 -57.60 2.71
C THR A 27 -14.23 -56.12 2.71
N GLY A 28 -15.28 -55.76 3.46
CA GLY A 28 -15.71 -54.37 3.61
C GLY A 28 -14.64 -53.55 4.30
N ILE A 29 -13.98 -52.66 3.55
CA ILE A 29 -13.20 -51.56 4.11
C ILE A 29 -14.22 -50.53 4.59
N ALA A 30 -14.24 -50.28 5.90
CA ALA A 30 -14.97 -49.15 6.46
C ALA A 30 -14.41 -47.88 5.83
N CYS A 31 -15.23 -47.21 5.01
CA CYS A 31 -14.92 -45.92 4.45
C CYS A 31 -14.88 -44.93 5.63
N ALA A 32 -13.69 -44.51 6.04
CA ALA A 32 -13.54 -43.38 6.94
C ALA A 32 -14.18 -42.17 6.23
N SER A 33 -15.32 -41.72 6.74
CA SER A 33 -15.93 -40.47 6.34
C SER A 33 -14.91 -39.36 6.60
N LEU A 34 -14.34 -38.82 5.53
CA LEU A 34 -13.65 -37.53 5.57
C LEU A 34 -14.66 -36.51 6.05
N THR A 35 -14.56 -36.13 7.33
CA THR A 35 -15.19 -34.92 7.82
C THR A 35 -14.53 -33.79 7.05
N SER A 36 -15.24 -33.17 6.10
CA SER A 36 -14.88 -31.84 5.63
C SER A 36 -14.75 -30.97 6.87
N ALA A 37 -13.53 -30.55 7.21
CA ALA A 37 -13.35 -29.46 8.15
C ALA A 37 -14.14 -28.29 7.57
N THR A 38 -15.20 -27.89 8.26
CA THR A 38 -15.85 -26.61 7.99
C THR A 38 -14.81 -25.56 8.39
N TYR A 39 -14.08 -25.04 7.41
CA TYR A 39 -13.39 -23.77 7.62
C TYR A 39 -14.47 -22.79 8.10
N ALA A 40 -14.28 -22.20 9.28
CA ALA A 40 -15.10 -21.07 9.66
C ALA A 40 -14.93 -20.00 8.57
N GLU A 41 -16.02 -19.47 8.04
CA GLU A 41 -15.91 -18.30 7.17
C GLU A 41 -15.31 -17.16 8.00
N LEU A 42 -14.15 -16.67 7.57
CA LEU A 42 -13.47 -15.54 8.18
C LEU A 42 -14.35 -14.30 8.04
N THR A 43 -14.54 -13.54 9.12
CA THR A 43 -15.24 -12.25 9.08
C THR A 43 -14.36 -11.12 8.59
N TYR A 44 -13.04 -11.29 8.68
CA TYR A 44 -12.02 -10.35 8.25
C TYR A 44 -10.95 -11.04 7.38
N PRO A 45 -11.30 -11.61 6.22
CA PRO A 45 -10.32 -12.19 5.30
C PRO A 45 -9.45 -11.08 4.70
N ILE A 46 -8.15 -11.10 5.00
CA ILE A 46 -7.23 -10.06 4.53
C ILE A 46 -6.99 -10.24 3.03
N VAL A 47 -7.32 -9.21 2.26
CA VAL A 47 -7.01 -9.12 0.84
C VAL A 47 -5.49 -9.04 0.65
N ASP A 48 -4.95 -9.77 -0.32
CA ASP A 48 -3.53 -9.76 -0.66
C ASP A 48 -3.07 -8.37 -1.16
N THR A 49 -1.77 -8.11 -1.08
CA THR A 49 -1.17 -6.86 -1.58
C THR A 49 -1.01 -6.86 -3.11
N ASN A 50 -1.05 -8.03 -3.74
CA ASN A 50 -0.65 -8.33 -5.12
C ASN A 50 0.83 -8.00 -5.41
N GLN A 51 1.70 -7.90 -4.42
CA GLN A 51 3.12 -7.72 -4.68
C GLN A 51 3.73 -9.03 -5.15
N GLY A 52 3.92 -9.20 -6.46
CA GLY A 52 4.44 -10.44 -7.04
C GLY A 52 5.95 -10.48 -7.34
N LEU A 53 6.68 -9.40 -7.06
CA LEU A 53 8.11 -9.25 -7.39
C LEU A 53 8.96 -9.03 -6.14
N THR A 54 10.23 -9.44 -6.21
CA THR A 54 11.20 -9.33 -5.12
C THR A 54 12.19 -8.18 -5.33
N TYR A 55 12.62 -7.57 -4.23
CA TYR A 55 13.51 -6.42 -4.22
C TYR A 55 14.59 -6.57 -3.14
N ASP A 56 15.79 -6.08 -3.43
CA ASP A 56 16.80 -5.85 -2.40
C ASP A 56 16.57 -4.47 -1.73
N ASN A 57 17.59 -3.94 -1.07
CA ASN A 57 17.50 -2.63 -0.42
C ASN A 57 17.40 -1.43 -1.38
N ILE A 58 17.70 -1.59 -2.67
CA ILE A 58 17.85 -0.47 -3.62
C ILE A 58 17.22 -0.73 -5.00
N GLN A 59 16.93 -1.96 -5.38
CA GLN A 59 16.46 -2.29 -6.72
C GLN A 59 15.66 -3.61 -6.75
N ARG A 60 15.01 -3.87 -7.89
CA ARG A 60 14.40 -5.17 -8.18
C ARG A 60 15.47 -6.25 -8.31
N MET A 61 15.18 -7.45 -7.80
CA MET A 61 16.07 -8.62 -7.89
C MET A 61 15.32 -9.86 -8.39
N ARG A 62 16.09 -10.92 -8.71
CA ARG A 62 15.49 -12.26 -8.86
C ARG A 62 14.97 -12.74 -7.50
N PRO A 63 13.94 -13.60 -7.46
CA PRO A 63 13.54 -14.26 -6.23
C PRO A 63 14.76 -14.94 -5.56
N PRO A 64 15.05 -14.60 -4.29
CA PRO A 64 16.08 -15.29 -3.53
C PRO A 64 15.58 -16.69 -3.14
N ALA A 65 16.47 -17.67 -3.12
CA ALA A 65 16.14 -19.00 -2.62
C ALA A 65 16.04 -18.98 -1.08
N LYS A 66 15.39 -20.00 -0.49
CA LYS A 66 15.35 -20.16 0.97
C LYS A 66 16.76 -20.12 1.55
N GLU A 67 16.94 -19.41 2.66
CA GLU A 67 18.23 -19.13 3.32
C GLU A 67 19.15 -18.11 2.60
N GLU A 68 18.82 -17.66 1.38
CA GLU A 68 19.53 -16.52 0.77
C GLU A 68 19.06 -15.20 1.41
N ALA A 69 19.92 -14.17 1.36
CA ALA A 69 19.57 -12.82 1.78
C ALA A 69 18.30 -12.35 1.04
N PHE A 70 17.44 -11.63 1.77
CA PHE A 70 16.15 -11.13 1.31
C PHE A 70 15.08 -12.20 1.01
N TYR A 71 15.26 -13.46 1.40
CA TYR A 71 14.16 -14.45 1.38
C TYR A 71 13.08 -14.10 2.42
N GLY A 72 11.82 -14.43 2.11
CA GLY A 72 10.67 -14.20 2.99
C GLY A 72 9.89 -12.92 2.70
N GLN A 73 10.04 -12.35 1.49
CA GLN A 73 9.34 -11.14 1.06
C GLN A 73 7.85 -11.39 0.78
N ASP A 74 7.06 -10.32 0.68
CA ASP A 74 5.62 -10.36 0.36
C ASP A 74 5.34 -11.21 -0.89
N ALA A 75 6.14 -11.04 -1.94
CA ALA A 75 6.02 -11.82 -3.17
C ALA A 75 6.18 -13.33 -3.03
N GLN A 76 6.76 -13.79 -1.92
CA GLN A 76 6.97 -15.21 -1.65
C GLN A 76 5.86 -15.84 -0.79
N TYR A 77 4.81 -15.06 -0.52
CA TYR A 77 3.67 -15.43 0.31
C TYR A 77 2.37 -14.84 -0.27
N THR A 78 1.67 -15.62 -1.09
CA THR A 78 0.42 -15.17 -1.74
C THR A 78 -0.80 -15.49 -0.88
N GLY A 79 -1.56 -14.47 -0.49
CA GLY A 79 -2.82 -14.57 0.25
C GLY A 79 -4.08 -14.53 -0.64
N ASN A 80 -5.15 -13.91 -0.14
CA ASN A 80 -6.44 -13.80 -0.85
C ASN A 80 -6.37 -12.74 -1.95
N LEU A 81 -6.04 -13.14 -3.18
CA LEU A 81 -5.97 -12.22 -4.31
C LEU A 81 -7.24 -11.36 -4.44
N PRO A 82 -7.14 -10.03 -4.67
CA PRO A 82 -8.28 -9.15 -4.90
C PRO A 82 -9.19 -9.70 -5.99
N SER A 83 -10.49 -9.74 -5.70
CA SER A 83 -11.50 -10.23 -6.64
C SER A 83 -12.70 -9.32 -6.58
N TYR A 84 -13.00 -8.65 -7.69
CA TYR A 84 -14.06 -7.65 -7.77
C TYR A 84 -15.09 -8.02 -8.83
N THR A 85 -16.32 -7.58 -8.63
CA THR A 85 -17.40 -7.69 -9.61
C THR A 85 -18.05 -6.32 -9.81
N ASP A 86 -17.98 -5.80 -11.04
CA ASP A 86 -18.75 -4.62 -11.44
C ASP A 86 -20.21 -5.03 -11.67
N ASN A 87 -21.09 -4.55 -10.80
CA ASN A 87 -22.52 -4.85 -10.83
C ASN A 87 -23.25 -4.09 -11.95
N ARG A 88 -22.55 -3.20 -12.67
CA ARG A 88 -23.05 -2.38 -13.79
C ARG A 88 -24.17 -1.40 -13.41
N ASP A 89 -24.23 -1.04 -12.13
CA ASP A 89 -25.21 -0.12 -11.54
C ASP A 89 -24.53 1.03 -10.75
N GLY A 90 -23.20 1.15 -10.89
CA GLY A 90 -22.38 2.09 -10.12
C GLY A 90 -21.78 1.51 -8.84
N THR A 91 -21.96 0.21 -8.57
CA THR A 91 -21.39 -0.48 -7.42
C THR A 91 -20.41 -1.59 -7.80
N ILE A 92 -19.43 -1.84 -6.93
CA ILE A 92 -18.42 -2.90 -7.06
C ILE A 92 -18.53 -3.83 -5.85
N THR A 93 -18.78 -5.11 -6.08
CA THR A 93 -18.69 -6.14 -5.04
C THR A 93 -17.25 -6.59 -4.88
N ASP A 94 -16.74 -6.58 -3.66
CA ASP A 94 -15.49 -7.22 -3.27
C ASP A 94 -15.78 -8.64 -2.79
N ASN A 95 -15.38 -9.62 -3.60
CA ASN A 95 -15.67 -11.04 -3.37
C ASN A 95 -14.80 -11.65 -2.26
N VAL A 96 -13.73 -10.98 -1.84
CA VAL A 96 -12.89 -11.42 -0.72
C VAL A 96 -13.50 -10.93 0.58
N THR A 97 -13.77 -9.63 0.67
CA THR A 97 -14.19 -8.99 1.93
C THR A 97 -15.69 -9.09 2.18
N GLY A 98 -16.50 -9.37 1.16
CA GLY A 98 -17.96 -9.31 1.23
C GLY A 98 -18.52 -7.88 1.33
N LEU A 99 -17.66 -6.87 1.15
CA LEU A 99 -18.06 -5.46 1.06
C LEU A 99 -18.59 -5.14 -0.33
N THR A 100 -19.45 -4.14 -0.42
CA THR A 100 -19.84 -3.51 -1.69
C THR A 100 -19.48 -2.04 -1.62
N TRP A 101 -18.84 -1.54 -2.68
CA TRP A 101 -18.28 -0.20 -2.77
C TRP A 101 -19.02 0.62 -3.81
N ALA A 102 -19.14 1.93 -3.55
CA ALA A 102 -19.41 2.88 -4.61
C ALA A 102 -18.22 2.85 -5.59
N ARG A 103 -18.52 2.71 -6.89
CA ARG A 103 -17.49 2.67 -7.95
C ARG A 103 -16.77 4.01 -8.10
N ASP A 104 -17.52 5.09 -7.97
CA ASP A 104 -17.05 6.46 -8.09
C ASP A 104 -16.93 7.08 -6.69
N LEU A 105 -16.00 8.02 -6.51
CA LEU A 105 -15.94 8.85 -5.30
C LEU A 105 -17.05 9.91 -5.33
N SER A 106 -17.25 10.60 -4.20
CA SER A 106 -18.11 11.79 -4.12
C SER A 106 -17.76 12.83 -5.19
N THR A 107 -18.76 13.59 -5.66
CA THR A 107 -18.53 14.61 -6.72
C THR A 107 -17.82 15.87 -6.21
N SER A 108 -17.77 16.05 -4.89
CA SER A 108 -17.08 17.14 -4.19
C SER A 108 -16.39 16.60 -2.94
N ASP A 109 -15.47 17.39 -2.38
CA ASP A 109 -14.88 17.12 -1.08
C ASP A 109 -15.82 17.56 0.05
N HIS A 110 -15.72 16.88 1.18
CA HIS A 110 -16.55 17.06 2.36
C HIS A 110 -15.68 17.26 3.60
N SER A 111 -16.18 18.05 4.56
CA SER A 111 -15.67 18.00 5.92
C SER A 111 -15.87 16.58 6.47
N TRP A 112 -15.11 16.18 7.49
CA TRP A 112 -15.26 14.84 8.05
C TRP A 112 -16.69 14.57 8.57
N SER A 113 -17.35 15.55 9.20
CA SER A 113 -18.73 15.40 9.68
C SER A 113 -19.74 15.27 8.54
N ASP A 114 -19.55 16.03 7.46
CA ASP A 114 -20.44 15.97 6.30
C ASP A 114 -20.22 14.70 5.48
N ALA A 115 -19.05 14.08 5.57
CA ALA A 115 -18.72 12.84 4.85
C ALA A 115 -19.59 11.65 5.28
N ALA A 116 -19.86 11.51 6.58
CA ALA A 116 -20.77 10.48 7.09
C ALA A 116 -22.21 10.75 6.60
N THR A 117 -22.66 11.99 6.70
CA THR A 117 -24.00 12.41 6.22
C THR A 117 -24.16 12.15 4.72
N TYR A 118 -23.14 12.47 3.91
CA TYR A 118 -23.12 12.19 2.47
C TYR A 118 -23.34 10.69 2.18
N CYS A 119 -22.69 9.80 2.94
CA CYS A 119 -22.90 8.37 2.77
C CYS A 119 -24.31 7.94 3.20
N GLU A 120 -24.82 8.43 4.32
CA GLU A 120 -26.16 8.09 4.83
C GLU A 120 -27.28 8.55 3.87
N ASP A 121 -27.08 9.66 3.17
CA ASP A 121 -28.03 10.19 2.19
C ASP A 121 -27.88 9.59 0.77
N LEU A 122 -26.86 8.77 0.53
CA LEU A 122 -26.56 8.23 -0.81
C LEU A 122 -27.56 7.15 -1.21
N GLU A 123 -28.25 7.34 -2.34
CA GLU A 123 -28.99 6.29 -3.04
C GLU A 123 -28.21 5.84 -4.29
N LEU A 124 -27.66 4.63 -4.29
CA LEU A 124 -26.83 4.11 -5.39
C LEU A 124 -27.01 2.60 -5.56
N GLY A 125 -27.10 2.13 -6.81
CA GLY A 125 -27.28 0.70 -7.11
C GLY A 125 -28.58 0.09 -6.57
N GLY A 126 -29.56 0.93 -6.22
CA GLY A 126 -30.79 0.49 -5.55
C GLY A 126 -30.66 0.27 -4.03
N TYR A 127 -29.59 0.80 -3.41
CA TYR A 127 -29.33 0.70 -1.97
C TYR A 127 -29.25 2.09 -1.32
N ASP A 128 -29.62 2.16 -0.05
CA ASP A 128 -29.71 3.34 0.82
C ASP A 128 -29.03 3.13 2.20
N ASP A 129 -28.27 2.04 2.38
CA ASP A 129 -27.56 1.65 3.60
C ASP A 129 -26.05 1.90 3.51
N TRP A 130 -25.66 2.95 2.79
CA TRP A 130 -24.28 3.33 2.58
C TRP A 130 -23.68 4.01 3.81
N ARG A 131 -22.38 3.78 4.05
CA ARG A 131 -21.64 4.37 5.16
C ARG A 131 -20.22 4.78 4.77
N LEU A 132 -19.65 5.65 5.59
CA LEU A 132 -18.23 6.01 5.51
C LEU A 132 -17.39 4.79 5.91
N PRO A 133 -16.35 4.40 5.14
CA PRO A 133 -15.54 3.22 5.43
C PRO A 133 -14.60 3.49 6.60
N THR A 134 -14.29 2.45 7.37
CA THR A 134 -13.16 2.46 8.31
C THR A 134 -11.83 2.47 7.56
N VAL A 135 -10.72 2.76 8.25
CA VAL A 135 -9.36 2.66 7.70
C VAL A 135 -9.10 1.25 7.15
N LYS A 136 -9.43 0.21 7.93
CA LYS A 136 -9.21 -1.19 7.54
C LYS A 136 -10.00 -1.59 6.29
N GLU A 137 -11.23 -1.11 6.15
CA GLU A 137 -12.03 -1.33 4.94
C GLU A 137 -11.46 -0.59 3.74
N LEU A 138 -11.17 0.72 3.85
CA LEU A 138 -10.67 1.50 2.72
C LEU A 138 -9.25 1.10 2.30
N TRP A 139 -8.49 0.52 3.21
CA TRP A 139 -7.17 -0.06 2.95
C TRP A 139 -7.25 -1.41 2.21
N SER A 140 -8.34 -2.18 2.38
CA SER A 140 -8.50 -3.49 1.73
C SER A 140 -8.44 -3.42 0.20
N ILE A 141 -8.94 -2.33 -0.38
CA ILE A 141 -8.96 -2.10 -1.84
C ILE A 141 -7.64 -1.57 -2.40
N ARG A 142 -6.61 -1.38 -1.56
CA ARG A 142 -5.29 -0.96 -2.04
C ARG A 142 -4.62 -2.07 -2.83
N ASN A 143 -3.95 -1.71 -3.91
CA ASN A 143 -3.18 -2.65 -4.72
C ASN A 143 -1.72 -2.18 -4.80
N PHE A 144 -0.80 -3.02 -4.32
CA PHE A 144 0.64 -2.77 -4.21
C PHE A 144 1.46 -3.51 -5.26
N SER A 145 0.80 -4.09 -6.28
CA SER A 145 1.46 -4.81 -7.37
C SER A 145 2.35 -3.92 -8.24
N GLN A 146 1.96 -2.66 -8.35
CA GLN A 146 2.57 -1.61 -9.16
C GLN A 146 2.30 -0.28 -8.45
N GLY A 147 3.05 0.76 -8.82
CA GLY A 147 2.93 2.10 -8.26
C GLY A 147 1.57 2.77 -8.52
N TRP A 148 1.55 4.08 -8.29
CA TRP A 148 0.35 4.91 -8.37
C TRP A 148 -0.44 4.71 -9.68
N PRO A 149 -1.80 4.66 -9.65
CA PRO A 149 -2.67 4.77 -8.50
C PRO A 149 -2.79 3.49 -7.71
N TRP A 150 -2.79 3.57 -6.37
CA TRP A 150 -2.80 2.43 -5.45
C TRP A 150 -4.16 1.70 -5.37
N VAL A 151 -4.95 1.72 -6.43
CA VAL A 151 -6.18 0.94 -6.62
C VAL A 151 -6.19 0.31 -8.01
N ASP A 152 -7.05 -0.69 -8.21
CA ASP A 152 -7.39 -1.13 -9.56
C ASP A 152 -8.42 -0.17 -10.18
N THR A 153 -7.97 0.64 -11.14
CA THR A 153 -8.80 1.66 -11.80
C THR A 153 -9.80 1.09 -12.80
N HIS A 154 -9.76 -0.21 -13.12
CA HIS A 154 -10.86 -0.87 -13.82
C HIS A 154 -12.13 -0.80 -12.99
N TYR A 155 -12.01 -1.05 -11.68
CA TYR A 155 -13.13 -1.07 -10.73
C TYR A 155 -13.31 0.26 -10.00
N PHE A 156 -12.24 0.87 -9.48
CA PHE A 156 -12.35 2.04 -8.60
C PHE A 156 -11.95 3.32 -9.31
N LYS A 157 -12.91 4.21 -9.59
CA LYS A 157 -12.63 5.47 -10.28
C LYS A 157 -12.09 6.51 -9.31
N LEU A 158 -11.10 7.25 -9.78
CA LEU A 158 -10.53 8.42 -9.09
C LEU A 158 -11.21 9.69 -9.56
N VAL A 159 -11.11 10.75 -8.75
CA VAL A 159 -11.61 12.08 -9.08
C VAL A 159 -10.57 12.91 -9.82
N GLY A 160 -11.05 13.70 -10.77
CA GLY A 160 -10.24 14.64 -11.55
C GLY A 160 -9.18 13.98 -12.43
N ASN A 161 -8.29 14.82 -12.95
CA ASN A 161 -7.09 14.41 -13.69
C ASN A 161 -5.84 14.34 -12.78
N GLY A 162 -6.07 14.36 -11.47
CA GLY A 162 -5.06 14.40 -10.43
C GLY A 162 -4.15 15.60 -10.33
N SER A 163 -4.51 16.71 -10.98
CA SER A 163 -3.76 17.97 -10.84
C SER A 163 -3.86 18.61 -9.46
N ASP A 164 -4.84 18.24 -8.62
CA ASP A 164 -4.94 18.67 -7.21
C ASP A 164 -4.67 17.48 -6.29
N LYS A 165 -3.63 17.59 -5.45
CA LYS A 165 -3.24 16.56 -4.48
C LYS A 165 -4.37 16.20 -3.50
N ARG A 166 -5.27 17.15 -3.18
CA ARG A 166 -6.40 16.93 -2.25
C ARG A 166 -7.48 16.01 -2.83
N GLN A 167 -7.54 15.87 -4.15
CA GLN A 167 -8.49 14.97 -4.83
C GLN A 167 -8.16 13.49 -4.60
N HIS A 168 -6.94 13.17 -4.17
CA HIS A 168 -6.48 11.79 -4.01
C HIS A 168 -6.57 11.29 -2.57
N HIS A 169 -7.34 11.95 -1.72
CA HIS A 169 -7.46 11.58 -0.32
C HIS A 169 -8.90 11.23 -0.04
N SER A 170 -9.10 10.03 0.49
CA SER A 170 -10.41 9.49 0.81
C SER A 170 -10.58 9.44 2.33
N TRP A 171 -11.67 10.02 2.84
CA TRP A 171 -11.99 9.97 4.27
C TRP A 171 -12.24 8.55 4.76
N THR A 172 -11.91 8.34 6.03
CA THR A 172 -12.34 7.17 6.80
C THR A 172 -13.18 7.62 8.00
N SER A 173 -13.93 6.69 8.58
CA SER A 173 -14.71 6.92 9.79
C SER A 173 -13.88 6.95 11.08
N ASN A 174 -12.57 6.71 11.01
CA ASN A 174 -11.70 6.70 12.18
C ASN A 174 -11.12 8.09 12.43
N ARG A 175 -11.44 8.65 13.61
CA ARG A 175 -10.80 9.88 14.09
C ARG A 175 -9.40 9.60 14.63
N ASN A 176 -8.49 10.55 14.46
CA ASN A 176 -7.23 10.54 15.18
C ASN A 176 -7.43 11.30 16.50
N LEU A 177 -7.53 10.56 17.61
CA LEU A 177 -7.77 11.14 18.94
C LEU A 177 -6.51 11.20 19.81
N VAL A 178 -5.35 10.82 19.25
CA VAL A 178 -4.08 10.93 19.95
C VAL A 178 -3.69 12.40 20.02
N GLU A 179 -3.81 12.97 21.22
CA GLU A 179 -3.40 14.35 21.51
C GLU A 179 -1.92 14.39 21.89
N SER A 180 -1.18 15.34 21.31
CA SER A 180 0.19 15.67 21.68
C SER A 180 0.38 17.18 21.64
N GLU A 181 1.20 17.72 22.53
CA GLU A 181 1.60 19.13 22.47
C GLU A 181 2.43 19.46 21.23
N TYR A 182 2.95 18.44 20.54
CA TYR A 182 3.80 18.57 19.36
C TYR A 182 3.08 18.11 18.08
N GLN A 183 1.85 18.55 17.88
CA GLN A 183 1.12 18.31 16.64
C GLN A 183 1.51 19.31 15.54
N ASN A 184 1.86 18.80 14.35
CA ASN A 184 2.01 19.64 13.17
C ASN A 184 0.65 20.21 12.75
N GLN A 185 0.65 21.33 12.00
CA GLN A 185 -0.55 21.98 11.46
C GLN A 185 -1.49 21.02 10.71
N GLN A 186 -0.96 19.98 10.06
CA GLN A 186 -1.78 19.00 9.32
C GLN A 186 -2.74 18.20 10.20
N ILE A 187 -2.43 18.05 11.49
CA ILE A 187 -3.22 17.26 12.44
C ILE A 187 -3.79 18.12 13.58
N GLN A 188 -3.84 19.44 13.40
CA GLN A 188 -4.50 20.34 14.33
C GLN A 188 -6.02 20.37 14.10
N GLY A 189 -6.81 20.59 15.17
CA GLY A 189 -8.27 20.66 15.10
C GLY A 189 -8.93 19.30 15.33
N ASP A 190 -9.71 18.83 14.35
CA ASP A 190 -10.46 17.55 14.40
C ASP A 190 -9.88 16.55 13.37
N PRO A 191 -8.62 16.11 13.51
CA PRO A 191 -8.00 15.25 12.52
C PRO A 191 -8.66 13.87 12.47
N SER A 192 -8.72 13.31 11.27
CA SER A 192 -9.21 11.95 11.03
C SER A 192 -8.30 11.24 10.04
N PHE A 193 -8.35 9.91 10.02
CA PHE A 193 -7.52 9.15 9.09
C PHE A 193 -8.08 9.26 7.67
N ILE A 194 -7.18 9.49 6.73
CA ILE A 194 -7.41 9.32 5.30
C ILE A 194 -6.62 8.12 4.79
N VAL A 195 -7.09 7.56 3.67
CA VAL A 195 -6.25 6.75 2.78
C VAL A 195 -5.93 7.59 1.55
N ASN A 196 -4.64 7.68 1.24
CA ASN A 196 -4.13 8.48 0.13
C ASN A 196 -4.04 7.62 -1.14
N ASP A 197 -4.95 7.84 -2.08
CA ASP A 197 -4.96 7.21 -3.39
C ASP A 197 -3.72 7.57 -4.24
N TRP A 198 -3.03 8.69 -3.94
CA TRP A 198 -1.80 9.13 -4.61
C TRP A 198 -0.54 8.45 -4.10
N THR A 199 -0.24 8.67 -2.84
CA THR A 199 1.00 8.17 -2.24
C THR A 199 0.83 6.78 -1.65
N GLY A 200 -0.40 6.28 -1.55
CA GLY A 200 -0.74 4.99 -0.96
C GLY A 200 -0.77 4.99 0.56
N HIS A 201 -0.54 6.12 1.26
CA HIS A 201 -0.39 6.15 2.72
C HIS A 201 -1.71 6.15 3.50
N ILE A 202 -1.67 5.69 4.76
CA ILE A 202 -2.63 6.06 5.81
C ILE A 202 -2.04 7.20 6.64
N LYS A 203 -2.79 8.30 6.78
CA LYS A 203 -2.36 9.50 7.51
C LYS A 203 -3.54 10.12 8.25
N ALA A 204 -3.32 10.69 9.43
CA ALA A 204 -4.26 11.60 10.06
C ALA A 204 -4.12 12.99 9.42
N MET A 205 -5.24 13.65 9.12
CA MET A 205 -5.27 15.02 8.59
C MET A 205 -6.58 15.74 8.94
N ASP A 206 -6.60 17.06 8.79
CA ASP A 206 -7.80 17.91 8.85
C ASP A 206 -8.28 18.39 7.45
N GLY A 207 -9.36 19.17 7.42
CA GLY A 207 -9.87 19.85 6.21
C GLY A 207 -10.96 19.07 5.46
N ASN A 208 -11.08 19.29 4.14
CA ASN A 208 -12.07 18.60 3.31
C ASN A 208 -11.42 17.50 2.45
N ARG A 209 -12.10 16.36 2.27
CA ARG A 209 -11.62 15.21 1.50
C ARG A 209 -12.76 14.51 0.76
N PHE A 210 -12.41 13.70 -0.23
CA PHE A 210 -13.39 12.91 -0.99
C PHE A 210 -13.83 11.67 -0.21
N VAL A 211 -14.93 11.05 -0.63
CA VAL A 211 -15.51 9.90 0.05
C VAL A 211 -15.82 8.79 -0.94
N ARG A 212 -15.41 7.56 -0.63
CA ARG A 212 -15.90 6.34 -1.28
C ARG A 212 -16.81 5.63 -0.30
N ALA A 213 -18.11 5.63 -0.56
CA ALA A 213 -19.06 4.94 0.31
C ALA A 213 -18.88 3.41 0.21
N VAL A 214 -19.11 2.74 1.33
CA VAL A 214 -19.10 1.27 1.45
C VAL A 214 -20.39 0.78 2.11
N ARG A 215 -20.73 -0.48 1.87
CA ARG A 215 -21.82 -1.20 2.53
C ARG A 215 -21.49 -2.69 2.64
N GLY A 216 -22.33 -3.45 3.34
CA GLY A 216 -22.08 -4.87 3.59
C GLY A 216 -21.04 -5.12 4.69
N ASN A 217 -20.68 -6.39 4.88
CA ASN A 217 -19.84 -6.97 5.95
C ASN A 217 -19.41 -5.99 7.05
N THR A 218 -20.28 -5.73 8.03
CA THR A 218 -19.99 -4.82 9.14
C THR A 218 -18.99 -5.38 10.15
N SER A 219 -18.54 -6.63 9.98
CA SER A 219 -17.53 -7.27 10.83
C SER A 219 -16.11 -7.17 10.25
N TYR A 220 -15.98 -6.71 9.00
CA TYR A 220 -14.67 -6.52 8.38
C TYR A 220 -13.86 -5.46 9.15
N GLY A 221 -12.60 -5.74 9.47
CA GLY A 221 -11.77 -4.84 10.27
C GLY A 221 -11.87 -5.04 11.78
N ILE A 222 -12.79 -5.89 12.27
CA ILE A 222 -12.92 -6.21 13.70
C ILE A 222 -12.17 -7.51 13.97
N ASN A 223 -11.10 -7.42 14.77
CA ASN A 223 -10.30 -8.58 15.18
C ASN A 223 -11.02 -9.38 16.27
N ASP A 224 -10.72 -10.69 16.36
CA ASP A 224 -11.13 -11.59 17.45
C ASP A 224 -9.88 -12.22 18.08
N PHE A 225 -9.17 -11.41 18.87
CA PHE A 225 -7.89 -11.80 19.48
C PHE A 225 -8.06 -12.74 20.66
N VAL A 226 -7.25 -13.80 20.69
CA VAL A 226 -7.13 -14.77 21.76
C VAL A 226 -5.66 -14.91 22.14
N ASP A 227 -5.32 -14.58 23.38
CA ASP A 227 -4.01 -14.92 23.96
C ASP A 227 -3.95 -16.43 24.24
N ASN A 228 -3.02 -17.12 23.58
CA ASN A 228 -2.85 -18.57 23.72
C ASN A 228 -2.08 -18.95 25.00
N GLY A 229 -1.52 -17.98 25.73
CA GLY A 229 -0.76 -18.19 26.96
C GLY A 229 0.65 -18.76 26.73
N ASP A 230 1.13 -18.75 25.49
CA ASP A 230 2.43 -19.30 25.07
C ASP A 230 3.33 -18.29 24.35
N ARG A 231 2.97 -16.99 24.44
CA ARG A 231 3.54 -15.84 23.72
C ARG A 231 3.07 -15.71 22.27
N THR A 232 1.94 -16.32 21.91
CA THR A 232 1.25 -16.10 20.63
C THR A 232 -0.16 -15.58 20.84
N ILE A 233 -0.62 -14.77 19.89
CA ILE A 233 -1.99 -14.23 19.84
C ILE A 233 -2.64 -14.74 18.55
N THR A 234 -3.75 -15.46 18.66
CA THR A 234 -4.56 -15.86 17.51
C THR A 234 -5.61 -14.80 17.23
N ASP A 235 -5.79 -14.42 15.97
CA ASP A 235 -6.94 -13.64 15.52
C ASP A 235 -7.88 -14.54 14.71
N ASN A 236 -8.99 -14.96 15.32
CA ASN A 236 -9.93 -15.85 14.64
C ASN A 236 -10.64 -15.18 13.47
N ALA A 237 -10.72 -13.84 13.46
CA ALA A 237 -11.40 -13.09 12.40
C ALA A 237 -10.61 -13.13 11.08
N THR A 238 -9.28 -13.14 11.16
CA THR A 238 -8.35 -13.17 10.01
C THR A 238 -7.74 -14.55 9.76
N GLY A 239 -7.77 -15.44 10.76
CA GLY A 239 -7.09 -16.73 10.72
C GLY A 239 -5.57 -16.63 10.85
N LEU A 240 -5.05 -15.45 11.24
CA LEU A 240 -3.64 -15.22 11.51
C LEU A 240 -3.30 -15.52 12.97
N MET A 241 -2.04 -15.85 13.20
CA MET A 241 -1.45 -15.92 14.53
C MET A 241 -0.20 -15.04 14.56
N TRP A 242 -0.03 -14.33 15.66
CA TRP A 242 0.98 -13.29 15.83
C TRP A 242 1.89 -13.59 17.01
N SER A 243 3.14 -13.13 16.96
CA SER A 243 3.95 -13.06 18.18
C SER A 243 3.37 -12.01 19.14
N GLN A 244 3.26 -12.37 20.41
CA GLN A 244 2.79 -11.44 21.46
C GLN A 244 3.79 -10.31 21.69
N ASN A 245 5.08 -10.62 21.67
CA ASN A 245 6.16 -9.65 21.80
C ASN A 245 6.69 -9.26 20.42
N ASP A 246 7.20 -8.02 20.31
CA ASP A 246 8.12 -7.68 19.24
C ASP A 246 9.54 -8.18 19.53
N ASN A 247 10.46 -7.94 18.60
CA ASN A 247 11.84 -8.42 18.69
C ASN A 247 12.72 -7.64 19.68
N GLY A 248 12.22 -6.59 20.34
CA GLY A 248 12.93 -5.88 21.41
C GLY A 248 13.99 -4.87 20.97
N GLU A 249 14.37 -4.84 19.69
CA GLU A 249 15.36 -3.90 19.16
C GLU A 249 15.08 -3.55 17.69
N ALA A 250 15.50 -2.36 17.26
CA ALA A 250 15.35 -1.94 15.87
C ALA A 250 16.40 -2.64 14.99
N ILE A 251 15.98 -3.24 13.87
CA ILE A 251 16.85 -3.95 12.92
C ILE A 251 16.62 -3.50 11.48
N SER A 252 17.54 -3.84 10.57
CA SER A 252 17.42 -3.49 9.15
C SER A 252 16.32 -4.34 8.50
N TRP A 253 15.82 -3.90 7.33
CA TRP A 253 14.79 -4.66 6.61
C TRP A 253 15.26 -6.06 6.19
N GLU A 254 16.51 -6.18 5.70
CA GLU A 254 17.13 -7.48 5.40
C GLU A 254 17.21 -8.38 6.64
N ALA A 255 17.62 -7.83 7.79
CA ALA A 255 17.69 -8.56 9.04
C ALA A 255 16.29 -8.92 9.57
N ALA A 256 15.27 -8.12 9.31
CA ALA A 256 13.88 -8.39 9.69
C ALA A 256 13.31 -9.61 8.97
N LEU A 257 13.58 -9.74 7.67
CA LEU A 257 13.24 -10.93 6.90
C LEU A 257 13.93 -12.18 7.46
N ALA A 258 15.25 -12.11 7.67
CA ALA A 258 16.02 -13.21 8.22
C ALA A 258 15.59 -13.59 9.66
N TYR A 259 15.25 -12.60 10.48
CA TYR A 259 14.75 -12.81 11.84
C TYR A 259 13.43 -13.60 11.82
N ALA A 260 12.51 -13.26 10.92
CA ALA A 260 11.23 -13.93 10.82
C ALA A 260 11.35 -15.39 10.38
N GLU A 261 12.11 -15.64 9.31
CA GLU A 261 12.32 -16.99 8.75
C GLU A 261 13.09 -17.92 9.71
N ALA A 262 13.86 -17.37 10.64
CA ALA A 262 14.59 -18.13 11.65
C ALA A 262 13.82 -18.32 12.96
N ALA A 263 12.65 -17.69 13.12
CA ALA A 263 11.93 -17.68 14.37
C ALA A 263 11.34 -19.06 14.70
N THR A 264 11.42 -19.43 15.98
CA THR A 264 10.91 -20.70 16.52
C THR A 264 9.95 -20.48 17.71
N THR A 265 9.31 -19.30 17.75
CA THR A 265 8.45 -18.88 18.86
C THR A 265 7.29 -19.87 19.03
N ALA A 266 7.08 -20.32 20.27
CA ALA A 266 6.06 -21.31 20.64
C ALA A 266 6.13 -22.62 19.82
N ASP A 267 7.35 -23.08 19.50
CA ASP A 267 7.62 -24.32 18.75
C ASP A 267 7.08 -24.32 17.30
N TYR A 268 6.73 -23.15 16.74
CA TYR A 268 6.38 -22.98 15.34
C TYR A 268 7.57 -22.46 14.53
N ASP A 269 7.76 -22.97 13.31
CA ASP A 269 8.91 -22.71 12.43
C ASP A 269 8.51 -22.14 11.05
N ASP A 270 7.26 -21.71 10.90
CA ASP A 270 6.65 -21.11 9.71
C ASP A 270 6.27 -19.63 9.95
N TRP A 271 7.03 -18.96 10.82
CA TRP A 271 6.90 -17.52 11.03
C TRP A 271 7.43 -16.75 9.82
N ARG A 272 6.77 -15.65 9.51
CA ARG A 272 7.14 -14.72 8.43
C ARG A 272 6.98 -13.27 8.86
N LEU A 273 7.62 -12.39 8.11
CA LEU A 273 7.40 -10.95 8.23
C LEU A 273 6.04 -10.64 7.57
N PRO A 274 5.10 -9.98 8.25
CA PRO A 274 3.77 -9.70 7.71
C PRO A 274 3.87 -8.79 6.49
N ASN A 275 3.01 -8.98 5.50
CA ASN A 275 2.80 -7.97 4.48
C ASN A 275 2.09 -6.74 5.10
N ILE A 276 2.06 -5.62 4.38
CA ILE A 276 1.57 -4.37 4.96
C ILE A 276 0.08 -4.40 5.31
N LYS A 277 -0.74 -5.18 4.60
CA LYS A 277 -2.17 -5.31 4.91
C LYS A 277 -2.40 -6.17 6.14
N GLU A 278 -1.62 -7.23 6.31
CA GLU A 278 -1.61 -8.02 7.53
C GLU A 278 -1.15 -7.20 8.73
N LEU A 279 -0.03 -6.49 8.60
CA LEU A 279 0.48 -5.64 9.68
C LEU A 279 -0.52 -4.54 10.06
N GLN A 280 -1.16 -3.91 9.07
CA GLN A 280 -2.20 -2.90 9.31
C GLN A 280 -3.46 -3.50 9.99
N SER A 281 -3.71 -4.80 9.83
CA SER A 281 -4.91 -5.44 10.40
C SER A 281 -4.93 -5.47 11.93
N ILE A 282 -3.77 -5.37 12.58
CA ILE A 282 -3.62 -5.34 14.04
C ILE A 282 -3.47 -3.91 14.60
N ALA A 283 -3.47 -2.89 13.74
CA ALA A 283 -3.49 -1.50 14.19
C ALA A 283 -4.84 -1.16 14.85
N ASP A 284 -4.78 -0.41 15.94
CA ASP A 284 -5.94 0.11 16.66
C ASP A 284 -6.21 1.56 16.25
N TYR A 285 -7.36 1.78 15.62
CA TYR A 285 -7.84 3.09 15.16
C TYR A 285 -9.00 3.64 16.01
N SER A 286 -9.13 3.17 17.26
CA SER A 286 -10.12 3.65 18.23
C SER A 286 -9.70 4.95 18.93
N GLY A 287 -8.46 5.40 18.72
CA GLY A 287 -7.90 6.61 19.33
C GLY A 287 -7.04 6.36 20.56
N THR A 288 -6.57 5.12 20.77
CA THR A 288 -5.61 4.78 21.82
C THR A 288 -4.17 5.05 21.39
N PHE A 289 -3.30 5.29 22.36
CA PHE A 289 -1.86 5.37 22.17
C PHE A 289 -1.15 4.31 23.04
N PRO A 290 -0.33 3.42 22.45
CA PRO A 290 -0.02 3.28 21.02
C PRO A 290 -1.22 2.80 20.19
N ALA A 291 -1.10 2.88 18.86
CA ALA A 291 -2.11 2.43 17.91
C ALA A 291 -2.10 0.89 17.74
N MET A 292 -2.12 0.15 18.86
CA MET A 292 -2.18 -1.31 18.92
C MET A 292 -2.75 -1.73 20.28
N ASP A 293 -3.52 -2.82 20.31
CA ASP A 293 -4.13 -3.32 21.56
C ASP A 293 -3.05 -3.84 22.53
N THR A 294 -2.70 -3.01 23.51
CA THR A 294 -1.69 -3.32 24.54
C THR A 294 -2.13 -4.37 25.57
N THR A 295 -3.40 -4.79 25.54
CA THR A 295 -3.86 -5.93 26.36
C THR A 295 -3.50 -7.27 25.71
N MET A 296 -3.30 -7.28 24.38
CA MET A 296 -2.93 -8.46 23.61
C MET A 296 -1.45 -8.45 23.25
N PHE A 297 -0.92 -7.29 22.82
CA PHE A 297 0.43 -7.16 22.28
C PHE A 297 1.34 -6.41 23.24
N GLN A 298 2.54 -6.96 23.47
CA GLN A 298 3.61 -6.27 24.18
C GLN A 298 4.48 -5.55 23.16
N LEU A 299 4.57 -4.23 23.30
CA LEU A 299 5.38 -3.36 22.45
C LEU A 299 6.56 -2.85 23.25
N THR A 300 7.73 -2.76 22.61
CA THR A 300 8.90 -2.12 23.19
C THR A 300 8.65 -0.62 23.37
N GLN A 301 8.69 -0.13 24.61
CA GLN A 301 8.52 1.29 24.91
C GLN A 301 9.81 2.06 24.59
N LEU A 302 9.66 3.19 23.90
CA LEU A 302 10.75 4.08 23.48
C LEU A 302 10.66 5.44 24.18
N THR A 303 11.72 6.23 24.05
CA THR A 303 11.72 7.66 24.36
C THR A 303 12.14 8.42 23.11
N ASN A 304 11.29 9.33 22.63
CA ASN A 304 11.54 10.07 21.39
C ASN A 304 12.41 11.32 21.61
N SER A 305 12.70 12.05 20.53
CA SER A 305 13.54 13.26 20.55
C SER A 305 12.97 14.43 21.37
N ARG A 306 11.71 14.34 21.79
CA ARG A 306 11.03 15.29 22.67
C ARG A 306 10.92 14.78 24.12
N ASP A 307 11.67 13.74 24.49
CA ASP A 307 11.64 13.08 25.79
C ASP A 307 10.25 12.50 26.16
N GLN A 308 9.40 12.23 25.17
CA GLN A 308 8.07 11.63 25.39
C GLN A 308 8.15 10.10 25.31
N ILE A 309 7.24 9.42 26.02
CA ILE A 309 6.99 7.99 25.81
C ILE A 309 6.50 7.80 24.37
N ASP A 310 7.13 6.87 23.66
CA ASP A 310 6.82 6.56 22.28
C ASP A 310 6.88 5.06 22.00
N TYR A 311 6.51 4.66 20.78
CA TYR A 311 6.42 3.26 20.38
C TYR A 311 6.95 3.03 18.96
N PRO A 312 7.31 1.79 18.63
CA PRO A 312 8.05 1.50 17.42
C PRO A 312 7.25 1.70 16.14
N PHE A 313 8.03 1.76 15.06
CA PHE A 313 7.55 1.43 13.73
C PHE A 313 7.85 -0.04 13.48
N TYR A 314 6.99 -0.70 12.71
CA TYR A 314 7.12 -2.12 12.38
C TYR A 314 7.36 -2.29 10.88
N TRP A 315 8.37 -3.09 10.52
CA TRP A 315 8.61 -3.49 9.15
C TRP A 315 7.48 -4.37 8.63
N SER A 316 7.09 -4.15 7.37
CA SER A 316 6.39 -5.15 6.57
C SER A 316 7.33 -5.78 5.53
N SER A 317 6.95 -6.94 4.99
CA SER A 317 7.61 -7.58 3.87
C SER A 317 7.28 -6.93 2.52
N THR A 318 6.34 -5.97 2.49
CA THR A 318 5.88 -5.27 1.30
C THR A 318 6.82 -4.11 0.93
N SER A 319 7.38 -4.19 -0.27
CA SER A 319 8.19 -3.14 -0.89
C SER A 319 7.34 -2.04 -1.52
N ASN A 320 7.91 -0.86 -1.69
CA ASN A 320 7.40 0.21 -2.55
C ASN A 320 8.50 0.60 -3.54
N PRO A 321 8.53 -0.02 -4.73
CA PRO A 321 9.39 0.46 -5.81
C PRO A 321 8.80 1.73 -6.42
N ILE A 322 9.57 2.82 -6.42
CA ILE A 322 9.23 4.00 -7.20
C ILE A 322 9.76 3.79 -8.61
N GLU A 323 8.85 3.62 -9.55
CA GLU A 323 9.14 3.49 -10.97
C GLU A 323 9.34 4.87 -11.61
N GLY A 324 10.37 4.98 -12.45
CA GLY A 324 10.56 6.11 -13.34
C GLY A 324 9.46 6.18 -14.41
N SER A 325 9.45 7.25 -15.20
CA SER A 325 8.44 7.46 -16.26
C SER A 325 8.46 6.40 -17.36
N ASP A 326 9.51 5.59 -17.45
CA ASP A 326 9.67 4.45 -18.35
C ASP A 326 9.24 3.10 -17.73
N GLY A 327 8.75 3.11 -16.49
CA GLY A 327 8.37 1.91 -15.73
C GLY A 327 9.56 1.13 -15.16
N ALA A 328 10.80 1.65 -15.29
CA ALA A 328 11.96 1.04 -14.67
C ALA A 328 12.09 1.49 -13.21
N VAL A 329 12.46 0.56 -12.33
CA VAL A 329 12.80 0.89 -10.95
C VAL A 329 14.22 1.46 -10.94
N GLU A 330 14.35 2.74 -10.61
CA GLU A 330 15.66 3.38 -10.48
C GLU A 330 16.43 2.80 -9.28
N ILE A 331 17.74 2.64 -9.41
CA ILE A 331 18.59 2.17 -8.32
C ILE A 331 18.56 3.20 -7.18
N GLY A 332 18.16 2.75 -6.00
CA GLY A 332 17.99 3.59 -4.81
C GLY A 332 16.54 3.99 -4.53
N SER A 333 15.62 3.66 -5.44
CA SER A 333 14.22 4.07 -5.37
C SER A 333 13.32 2.93 -4.88
N VAL A 334 13.82 2.07 -3.98
CA VAL A 334 13.06 0.97 -3.37
C VAL A 334 12.94 1.20 -1.87
N TYR A 335 11.69 1.30 -1.42
CA TYR A 335 11.30 1.53 -0.04
C TYR A 335 10.60 0.29 0.51
N ALA A 336 10.39 0.23 1.83
CA ALA A 336 9.50 -0.74 2.46
C ALA A 336 8.37 -0.01 3.19
N TRP A 337 7.18 -0.60 3.16
CA TRP A 337 6.06 -0.09 3.94
C TRP A 337 6.23 -0.45 5.42
N VAL A 338 5.81 0.47 6.28
CA VAL A 338 5.87 0.36 7.74
C VAL A 338 4.59 0.85 8.37
N LEU A 339 4.25 0.27 9.52
CA LEU A 339 3.19 0.74 10.41
C LEU A 339 3.82 1.46 11.60
N ALA A 340 3.42 2.70 11.88
CA ALA A 340 3.83 3.43 13.08
C ALA A 340 2.87 3.12 14.24
N ALA A 341 3.30 2.39 15.27
CA ALA A 341 2.49 2.22 16.47
C ALA A 341 2.54 3.45 17.39
N GLY A 342 3.65 4.20 17.36
CA GLY A 342 3.87 5.47 18.05
C GLY A 342 3.67 6.70 17.16
N TYR A 343 4.23 7.84 17.58
CA TYR A 343 4.13 9.10 16.83
C TYR A 343 4.93 9.03 15.52
N ASN A 344 4.38 9.61 14.44
CA ASN A 344 5.09 9.69 13.16
C ASN A 344 5.50 11.13 12.89
N THR A 345 6.71 11.47 13.33
CA THR A 345 7.14 12.86 13.47
C THR A 345 7.94 13.38 12.29
N ASP A 346 7.87 14.69 12.06
CA ASP A 346 8.84 15.42 11.24
C ASP A 346 10.24 15.49 11.93
N PRO A 347 11.29 16.02 11.27
CA PRO A 347 12.63 16.14 11.87
C PRO A 347 12.69 17.00 13.13
N ASP A 348 11.73 17.90 13.33
CA ASP A 348 11.63 18.70 14.54
C ASP A 348 10.96 17.92 15.67
N GLY A 349 10.45 16.72 15.43
CA GLY A 349 9.74 15.89 16.41
C GLY A 349 8.26 16.24 16.56
N ASN A 350 7.66 16.96 15.59
CA ASN A 350 6.22 17.19 15.60
C ASN A 350 5.51 16.06 14.85
N ASP A 351 4.47 15.47 15.44
CA ASP A 351 3.66 14.42 14.82
C ASP A 351 2.98 14.97 13.55
N LEU A 352 3.21 14.27 12.44
CA LEU A 352 2.81 14.66 11.09
C LEU A 352 1.68 13.77 10.57
N HIS A 353 1.64 12.50 10.97
CA HIS A 353 0.73 11.51 10.39
C HIS A 353 -0.11 10.75 11.40
N GLY A 354 0.14 10.90 12.70
CA GLY A 354 -0.59 10.20 13.76
C GLY A 354 -0.11 8.76 13.96
N ALA A 355 -0.29 8.28 15.19
CA ALA A 355 -0.12 6.86 15.52
C ALA A 355 -1.12 6.01 14.73
N GLY A 356 -0.68 4.87 14.20
CA GLY A 356 -1.45 4.02 13.29
C GLY A 356 -1.30 4.39 11.81
N SER A 357 -0.48 5.41 11.50
CA SER A 357 -0.13 5.74 10.13
C SER A 357 0.64 4.62 9.45
N VAL A 358 0.39 4.46 8.15
CA VAL A 358 1.11 3.53 7.28
C VAL A 358 1.84 4.34 6.24
N VAL A 359 3.16 4.24 6.26
CA VAL A 359 4.07 5.01 5.42
C VAL A 359 5.12 4.09 4.79
N PHE A 360 5.97 4.62 3.90
CA PHE A 360 7.13 3.88 3.43
C PHE A 360 8.42 4.61 3.78
N VAL A 361 9.47 3.84 4.03
CA VAL A 361 10.80 4.35 4.40
C VAL A 361 11.88 3.64 3.56
N PRO A 362 13.04 4.27 3.33
CA PRO A 362 14.13 3.63 2.60
C PRO A 362 14.57 2.33 3.28
N LYS A 363 14.96 1.33 2.50
CA LYS A 363 15.54 0.08 3.04
C LYS A 363 17.04 0.18 3.30
N SER A 364 17.71 1.13 2.65
CA SER A 364 19.17 1.33 2.71
C SER A 364 19.52 2.65 3.38
N GLU A 365 20.44 2.60 4.34
CA GLU A 365 20.98 3.78 5.03
C GLU A 365 21.54 4.84 4.06
N ALA A 366 22.06 4.42 2.91
CA ALA A 366 22.69 5.32 1.94
C ALA A 366 21.70 6.31 1.29
N TYR A 367 20.39 6.07 1.42
CA TYR A 367 19.33 6.86 0.80
C TYR A 367 18.47 7.61 1.82
N PHE A 368 18.85 7.60 3.10
CA PHE A 368 18.26 8.50 4.08
C PHE A 368 18.86 9.89 3.92
N THR A 369 18.01 10.91 3.91
CA THR A 369 18.39 12.31 3.88
C THR A 369 18.32 12.92 5.28
N GLU A 370 18.89 14.11 5.47
CA GLU A 370 18.76 14.88 6.73
C GLU A 370 17.30 15.28 7.04
N ARG A 371 16.40 15.15 6.05
CA ARG A 371 14.96 15.39 6.21
C ARG A 371 14.20 14.15 6.65
N ASP A 372 14.82 12.98 6.62
CA ASP A 372 14.24 11.75 7.10
C ASP A 372 14.57 11.61 8.59
N PRO A 373 13.57 11.57 9.49
CA PRO A 373 13.80 11.35 10.91
C PRO A 373 14.69 10.12 11.14
N GLU A 374 15.67 10.22 12.05
CA GLU A 374 16.57 9.09 12.38
C GLU A 374 15.80 7.84 12.82
N ILE A 375 14.60 8.02 13.36
CA ILE A 375 13.66 6.97 13.77
C ILE A 375 13.21 6.04 12.62
N HIS A 376 13.48 6.38 11.36
CA HIS A 376 13.06 5.58 10.20
C HIS A 376 14.12 4.60 9.66
N ARG A 377 15.35 4.62 10.19
CA ARG A 377 16.49 3.82 9.65
C ARG A 377 16.40 2.33 9.95
N TYR A 378 15.91 2.01 11.14
CA TYR A 378 15.76 0.66 11.65
C TYR A 378 14.40 0.57 12.31
N ASN A 379 13.69 -0.54 12.10
CA ASN A 379 12.35 -0.72 12.64
C ASN A 379 12.23 -2.11 13.27
N TYR A 380 11.15 -2.30 14.03
CA TYR A 380 10.91 -3.50 14.81
C TYR A 380 10.16 -4.54 13.99
N VAL A 381 10.11 -5.77 14.50
CA VAL A 381 9.42 -6.88 13.86
C VAL A 381 8.38 -7.45 14.80
N ARG A 382 7.19 -7.68 14.25
CA ARG A 382 6.16 -8.55 14.84
C ARG A 382 5.90 -9.69 13.87
N LEU A 383 6.05 -10.91 14.35
CA LEU A 383 5.96 -12.10 13.52
C LEU A 383 4.51 -12.46 13.27
N VAL A 384 4.24 -13.00 12.09
CA VAL A 384 2.93 -13.55 11.74
C VAL A 384 3.07 -14.94 11.13
N ARG A 385 2.01 -15.74 11.24
CA ARG A 385 1.83 -17.01 10.54
C ARG A 385 0.35 -17.30 10.29
N GLY A 386 0.06 -18.32 9.49
CA GLY A 386 -1.32 -18.69 9.13
C GLY A 386 -1.93 -17.79 8.04
N GLY A 387 -3.25 -17.61 8.07
CA GLY A 387 -3.96 -16.65 7.19
C GLY A 387 -4.29 -17.13 5.77
N SER A 388 -4.40 -18.44 5.52
CA SER A 388 -4.65 -19.00 4.17
C SER A 388 -3.62 -18.58 3.11
N VAL A 389 -2.40 -18.26 3.53
CA VAL A 389 -1.28 -17.90 2.65
C VAL A 389 -0.68 -19.14 2.00
N THR A 390 -0.34 -19.02 0.72
CA THR A 390 0.39 -20.00 -0.07
C THR A 390 1.83 -19.54 -0.26
N GLU A 391 2.80 -20.38 0.07
CA GLU A 391 4.22 -20.11 -0.25
C GLU A 391 4.44 -20.11 -1.76
N THR A 392 5.11 -19.07 -2.24
CA THR A 392 5.48 -18.86 -3.64
C THR A 392 6.98 -18.54 -3.74
N PRO A 393 7.89 -19.52 -3.49
CA PRO A 393 9.32 -19.24 -3.33
C PRO A 393 9.98 -18.48 -4.49
N ASP A 394 9.45 -18.64 -5.71
CA ASP A 394 9.92 -17.97 -6.93
C ASP A 394 9.20 -16.61 -7.20
N GLY A 395 8.51 -16.06 -6.21
CA GLY A 395 7.59 -14.94 -6.41
C GLY A 395 6.26 -15.37 -7.04
N ASP A 396 5.30 -14.45 -7.10
CA ASP A 396 4.05 -14.62 -7.84
C ASP A 396 3.81 -13.48 -8.83
N PRO A 397 4.56 -13.39 -9.94
CA PRO A 397 4.33 -12.35 -10.93
C PRO A 397 2.96 -12.45 -11.63
N SER A 398 2.21 -13.54 -11.42
CA SER A 398 0.89 -13.74 -12.04
C SER A 398 -0.23 -12.96 -11.36
N CYS A 399 -0.03 -12.52 -10.11
CA CYS A 399 -0.97 -11.65 -9.39
C CYS A 399 -0.92 -10.19 -9.87
N ILE A 400 0.09 -9.83 -10.68
CA ILE A 400 0.29 -8.49 -11.20
C ILE A 400 -0.49 -8.33 -12.51
N ASP A 401 -1.45 -7.41 -12.54
CA ASP A 401 -2.13 -7.04 -13.78
C ASP A 401 -1.23 -6.12 -14.64
N PRO A 402 -0.69 -6.60 -15.79
CA PRO A 402 0.17 -5.78 -16.65
C PRO A 402 -0.60 -4.68 -17.40
N HIS A 403 -1.93 -4.68 -17.35
CA HIS A 403 -2.79 -3.70 -17.99
C HIS A 403 -3.36 -2.65 -17.03
N ARG A 404 -3.01 -2.74 -15.74
CA ARG A 404 -3.39 -1.73 -14.75
C ARG A 404 -2.87 -0.36 -15.20
N ILE A 405 -3.77 0.62 -15.17
CA ILE A 405 -3.42 1.98 -15.55
C ILE A 405 -2.68 2.63 -14.38
N VAL A 406 -1.37 2.84 -14.55
CA VAL A 406 -0.45 3.45 -13.57
C VAL A 406 -0.05 4.89 -13.90
N ALA A 407 -0.91 5.62 -14.64
CA ALA A 407 -0.69 7.02 -14.99
C ALA A 407 -2.02 7.75 -15.29
N PHE A 408 -2.09 9.06 -15.03
CA PHE A 408 -2.99 9.93 -15.79
C PHE A 408 -2.30 10.16 -17.13
N LYS A 409 -2.71 9.42 -18.18
CA LYS A 409 -2.26 9.76 -19.53
C LYS A 409 -2.72 11.19 -19.83
N ASP A 410 -1.82 12.00 -20.38
CA ASP A 410 -2.20 13.30 -20.93
C ASP A 410 -3.37 13.11 -21.91
N GLY A 411 -4.52 13.72 -21.60
CA GLY A 411 -5.71 13.72 -22.47
C GLY A 411 -6.76 12.62 -22.27
N GLU A 412 -6.56 11.63 -21.39
CA GLU A 412 -7.60 10.66 -21.01
C GLU A 412 -8.21 11.01 -19.65
N THR A 413 -9.13 11.98 -19.64
CA THR A 413 -9.97 12.27 -18.47
C THR A 413 -11.18 11.33 -18.45
N SER A 414 -11.48 10.72 -17.29
CA SER A 414 -12.80 10.15 -17.01
C SER A 414 -13.83 11.30 -17.09
N ARG A 415 -14.59 11.33 -18.19
CA ARG A 415 -15.35 12.49 -18.66
C ARG A 415 -16.48 12.94 -17.72
N GLY A 416 -16.67 14.27 -17.62
CA GLY A 416 -17.96 14.86 -17.25
C GLY A 416 -18.00 16.34 -16.85
N GLY A 417 -17.67 17.29 -17.73
CA GLY A 417 -18.00 18.72 -17.54
C GLY A 417 -17.43 19.61 -18.65
N PRO A 418 -18.20 20.58 -19.22
CA PRO A 418 -17.78 21.28 -20.43
C PRO A 418 -16.72 22.35 -20.14
N GLY A 419 -15.57 22.22 -20.81
CA GLY A 419 -14.74 23.34 -21.25
C GLY A 419 -13.83 23.97 -20.18
N GLY A 420 -12.55 23.65 -20.26
CA GLY A 420 -11.50 24.38 -19.55
C GLY A 420 -10.12 23.78 -19.82
N GLY A 421 -9.64 23.84 -21.06
CA GLY A 421 -8.26 23.49 -21.37
C GLY A 421 -7.30 24.34 -20.53
N ARG A 422 -6.37 23.69 -19.82
CA ARG A 422 -5.13 24.36 -19.40
C ARG A 422 -4.15 24.18 -20.54
N GLY A 423 -3.71 25.30 -21.12
CA GLY A 423 -2.72 25.34 -22.18
C GLY A 423 -1.32 24.87 -21.72
N PRO A 424 -0.36 24.79 -22.66
CA PRO A 424 0.98 24.26 -22.40
C PRO A 424 1.75 25.10 -21.37
N ARG A 425 2.67 24.48 -20.62
CA ARG A 425 3.64 25.20 -19.77
C ARG A 425 4.64 25.97 -20.66
N PRO A 426 5.11 27.17 -20.24
CA PRO A 426 6.16 27.89 -20.96
C PRO A 426 7.46 27.08 -21.08
N ASP A 427 8.08 27.11 -22.25
CA ASP A 427 9.41 26.54 -22.50
C ASP A 427 10.48 27.56 -22.07
N PHE A 428 11.07 27.36 -20.89
CA PHE A 428 12.06 28.28 -20.32
C PHE A 428 13.38 28.30 -21.08
N ALA A 429 13.73 27.23 -21.79
CA ALA A 429 14.92 27.20 -22.63
C ALA A 429 14.72 28.10 -23.86
N ALA A 430 13.56 27.99 -24.52
CA ALA A 430 13.20 28.84 -25.65
C ALA A 430 13.01 30.31 -25.23
N ALA A 431 12.39 30.57 -24.08
CA ALA A 431 12.22 31.91 -23.53
C ALA A 431 13.57 32.57 -23.22
N ALA A 432 14.50 31.82 -22.60
CA ALA A 432 15.84 32.33 -22.30
C ALA A 432 16.64 32.63 -23.57
N GLU A 433 16.54 31.77 -24.59
CA GLU A 433 17.15 32.01 -25.91
C GLU A 433 16.60 33.29 -26.55
N LYS A 434 15.27 33.50 -26.51
CA LYS A 434 14.61 34.70 -27.06
C LYS A 434 15.03 35.98 -26.34
N LEU A 435 15.28 35.91 -25.03
CA LEU A 435 15.74 37.03 -24.20
C LEU A 435 17.26 37.24 -24.26
N GLY A 436 18.01 36.34 -24.90
CA GLY A 436 19.48 36.40 -24.92
C GLY A 436 20.13 36.18 -23.55
N VAL A 437 19.45 35.48 -22.64
CA VAL A 437 19.93 35.13 -21.30
C VAL A 437 20.13 33.62 -21.16
N THR A 438 20.76 33.18 -20.08
CA THR A 438 20.81 31.74 -19.77
C THR A 438 19.52 31.29 -19.09
N GLU A 439 19.09 30.06 -19.35
CA GLU A 439 17.91 29.46 -18.71
C GLU A 439 18.00 29.52 -17.18
N ASN A 440 19.18 29.27 -16.62
CA ASN A 440 19.40 29.38 -15.17
C ASN A 440 19.24 30.82 -14.66
N ALA A 441 19.68 31.83 -15.42
CA ALA A 441 19.46 33.24 -15.05
C ALA A 441 17.97 33.61 -15.10
N LEU A 442 17.25 33.14 -16.12
CA LEU A 442 15.79 33.31 -16.24
C LEU A 442 15.06 32.67 -15.06
N MET A 443 15.39 31.42 -14.70
CA MET A 443 14.78 30.74 -13.56
C MET A 443 15.11 31.40 -12.22
N ILE A 444 16.35 31.86 -12.02
CA ILE A 444 16.73 32.60 -10.80
C ILE A 444 15.94 33.92 -10.69
N ALA A 445 15.75 34.63 -11.81
CA ALA A 445 14.99 35.87 -11.83
C ALA A 445 13.50 35.67 -11.56
N LEU A 446 12.91 34.55 -12.00
CA LEU A 446 11.52 34.19 -11.75
C LEU A 446 11.28 33.65 -10.32
N GLY A 447 12.33 33.20 -9.63
CA GLY A 447 12.23 32.69 -8.27
C GLY A 447 11.63 31.28 -8.18
N SER A 448 11.54 30.75 -6.95
CA SER A 448 11.00 29.40 -6.72
C SER A 448 9.46 29.38 -6.82
N PRO A 449 8.86 28.38 -7.48
CA PRO A 449 7.40 28.22 -7.56
C PRO A 449 6.69 28.13 -6.21
N ASP A 450 7.42 27.73 -5.15
CA ASP A 450 6.89 27.59 -3.79
C ASP A 450 6.66 28.94 -3.09
N GLN A 451 7.11 30.06 -3.67
CA GLN A 451 6.96 31.42 -3.13
C GLN A 451 5.75 32.19 -3.72
N GLY A 452 4.95 31.54 -4.57
CA GLY A 452 3.82 32.15 -5.28
C GLY A 452 4.15 32.56 -6.71
N PRO A 453 3.24 33.28 -7.41
CA PRO A 453 3.48 33.75 -8.77
C PRO A 453 4.71 34.66 -8.84
N PRO A 454 5.54 34.57 -9.89
CA PRO A 454 6.74 35.39 -10.03
C PRO A 454 6.37 36.87 -10.16
N ASP A 455 7.15 37.75 -9.52
CA ASP A 455 7.10 39.20 -9.78
C ASP A 455 7.82 39.48 -11.11
N LEU A 456 7.06 39.59 -12.19
CA LEU A 456 7.61 39.74 -13.55
C LEU A 456 8.35 41.07 -13.74
N ALA A 457 7.91 42.14 -13.08
CA ALA A 457 8.60 43.42 -13.11
C ALA A 457 9.98 43.32 -12.46
N GLN A 458 10.08 42.63 -11.31
CA GLN A 458 11.34 42.38 -10.64
C GLN A 458 12.25 41.43 -11.42
N ALA A 459 11.67 40.37 -12.01
CA ALA A 459 12.40 39.41 -12.82
C ALA A 459 13.00 40.08 -14.08
N ALA A 460 12.22 40.90 -14.78
CA ALA A 460 12.66 41.64 -15.95
C ALA A 460 13.80 42.63 -15.61
N ALA A 461 13.66 43.37 -14.50
CA ALA A 461 14.71 44.25 -14.00
C ALA A 461 16.01 43.49 -13.66
N THR A 462 15.90 42.27 -13.12
CA THR A 462 17.04 41.40 -12.80
C THR A 462 17.75 40.89 -14.06
N LEU A 463 16.99 40.61 -15.12
CA LEU A 463 17.51 40.12 -16.40
C LEU A 463 18.00 41.24 -17.33
N GLY A 464 17.72 42.50 -16.98
CA GLY A 464 18.06 43.65 -17.82
C GLY A 464 17.21 43.75 -19.10
N VAL A 465 16.00 43.20 -19.07
CA VAL A 465 15.00 43.23 -20.15
C VAL A 465 13.77 44.02 -19.69
N THR A 466 12.88 44.35 -20.61
CA THR A 466 11.58 44.93 -20.26
C THR A 466 10.60 43.85 -19.80
N GLU A 467 9.62 44.23 -18.99
CA GLU A 467 8.58 43.32 -18.52
C GLU A 467 7.77 42.75 -19.70
N ASP A 468 7.51 43.56 -20.72
CA ASP A 468 6.84 43.13 -21.96
C ASP A 468 7.66 42.08 -22.73
N GLU A 469 8.98 42.27 -22.87
CA GLU A 469 9.86 41.27 -23.50
C GLU A 469 9.86 39.95 -22.73
N LEU A 470 9.86 40.01 -21.39
CA LEU A 470 9.79 38.82 -20.54
C LEU A 470 8.44 38.10 -20.68
N ILE A 471 7.33 38.84 -20.67
CA ILE A 471 5.98 38.31 -20.86
C ILE A 471 5.83 37.66 -22.24
N GLU A 472 6.33 38.31 -23.29
CA GLU A 472 6.32 37.82 -24.66
C GLU A 472 7.23 36.60 -24.86
N ALA A 473 8.31 36.47 -24.08
CA ALA A 473 9.19 35.31 -24.11
C ALA A 473 8.59 34.11 -23.38
N LEU A 474 7.83 34.34 -22.30
CA LEU A 474 7.17 33.29 -21.53
C LEU A 474 5.80 32.88 -22.11
N GLU A 475 5.33 33.57 -23.15
CA GLU A 475 3.98 33.40 -23.72
C GLU A 475 2.87 33.54 -22.66
N VAL A 476 3.04 34.44 -21.68
CA VAL A 476 2.05 34.73 -20.62
C VAL A 476 1.24 35.98 -21.02
N SER A 477 -0.03 36.14 -20.62
CA SER A 477 -0.76 37.40 -20.83
C SER A 477 -0.37 38.46 -19.80
N GLU A 478 -0.53 39.75 -20.15
CA GLU A 478 -0.15 40.93 -19.34
C GLU A 478 -0.73 40.96 -17.92
N ASP A 479 -1.74 40.13 -17.61
CA ASP A 479 -2.31 39.96 -16.26
C ASP A 479 -1.70 38.78 -15.47
N GLY A 480 -0.54 38.26 -15.89
CA GLY A 480 0.18 37.17 -15.23
C GLY A 480 -0.51 35.80 -15.35
N LYS A 481 -1.48 35.67 -16.26
CA LYS A 481 -2.18 34.41 -16.54
C LYS A 481 -1.70 33.81 -17.85
N PRO A 482 -1.65 32.48 -18.02
CA PRO A 482 -1.37 31.91 -19.33
C PRO A 482 -2.51 32.24 -20.31
N PRO A 483 -2.22 32.40 -21.61
CA PRO A 483 -3.19 32.78 -22.63
C PRO A 483 -4.33 31.78 -22.70
N LYS A 484 -5.56 32.30 -22.83
CA LYS A 484 -6.74 31.47 -23.07
C LYS A 484 -6.76 31.02 -24.54
N GLY A 485 -6.43 29.75 -24.75
CA GLY A 485 -6.64 29.00 -25.98
C GLY A 485 -7.06 27.58 -25.66
#